data_AF-A0A5J4RGI3-F1
#
_entry.id   AF-A0A5J4RGI3-F1
#
_cell.length_a   1.000
_cell.length_b   1.000
_cell.length_c   1.000
_cell.angle_alpha   90.00
_cell.angle_beta   90.00
_cell.angle_gamma   90.00
#
_symmetry.space_group_name_H-M   'P 1'
#
loop_
_entity.id
_entity.type
_entity.pdbx_description
1 polymer ?
#
loop_
_entity_poly.entity_id
_entity_poly.type
_entity_poly.pdbx_seq_one_letter_code
_entity_poly.pdbx_strand_id
1 'polypeptide(L)'
;MLDIKRNIDELIAIYSIESELLDIYVEGPTDKFIIENYLEYKNISKSIIEINDVDLFLFQEKYADLDFHSNKDKLIAFSRILNENSIQSNIKCVVDRDFDGILFELENNQFLVYTDFSCIESYLMCKNHIDKILKFGIKNFPHESKYVLTEISSVLCELFIIRMINKHFKFNFSLPQKESHIIIDKKTGKCTFNFDNYLELFININKIRNRKKEILEFIEIITPRIPNDIRFQMNGHDFIEILFSYINKIKNTVNFRRDNFERTFYLSIQPNHLEEYNLFKILSE
;
A
#
# COMPACT_ATOMS: atom_id res chain seq x y z
N MET A 1 4.34 25.99 11.48
CA MET A 1 3.12 26.39 10.75
C MET A 1 1.99 25.65 11.45
N LEU A 2 0.94 26.33 11.92
CA LEU A 2 -0.22 25.60 12.43
C LEU A 2 -0.84 24.91 11.21
N ASP A 3 -0.78 23.59 11.15
CA ASP A 3 -1.47 22.82 10.11
C ASP A 3 -2.97 22.96 10.37
N ILE A 4 -3.60 23.90 9.67
CA ILE A 4 -5.04 24.13 9.75
C ILE A 4 -5.70 22.97 9.01
N LYS A 5 -6.24 22.02 9.77
CA LYS A 5 -7.06 20.94 9.23
C LYS A 5 -8.42 21.47 8.81
N ARG A 6 -8.98 20.89 7.75
CA ARG A 6 -10.33 21.18 7.27
C ARG A 6 -11.35 20.65 8.26
N ASN A 7 -12.29 21.49 8.67
CA ASN A 7 -13.40 21.07 9.52
C ASN A 7 -14.38 20.22 8.70
N ILE A 8 -14.77 19.07 9.23
CA ILE A 8 -15.74 18.16 8.62
C ILE A 8 -17.12 18.78 8.39
N ASP A 9 -17.62 19.61 9.30
CA ASP A 9 -18.92 20.28 9.14
C ASP A 9 -18.89 21.29 7.99
N GLU A 10 -17.75 21.98 7.82
CA GLU A 10 -17.52 22.89 6.69
C GLU A 10 -17.46 22.12 5.38
N LEU A 11 -16.75 20.99 5.34
CA LEU A 11 -16.69 20.12 4.17
C LEU A 11 -18.07 19.59 3.77
N ILE A 12 -18.86 19.10 4.74
CA ILE A 12 -20.23 18.65 4.50
C ILE A 12 -21.07 19.79 3.92
N ALA A 13 -20.98 21.00 4.48
CA ALA A 13 -21.70 22.16 3.98
C ALA A 13 -21.29 22.52 2.54
N ILE A 14 -19.98 22.53 2.25
CA ILE A 14 -19.44 22.77 0.91
C ILE A 14 -19.99 21.73 -0.08
N TYR A 15 -19.86 20.44 0.23
CA TYR A 15 -20.30 19.37 -0.66
C TYR A 15 -21.83 19.26 -0.79
N SER A 16 -22.58 19.78 0.18
CA SER A 16 -24.04 19.87 0.08
C SER A 16 -24.49 20.98 -0.89
N ILE A 17 -23.65 22.00 -1.09
CA ILE A 17 -23.95 23.16 -1.95
C ILE A 17 -23.33 22.97 -3.34
N GLU A 18 -22.08 22.51 -3.40
CA GLU A 18 -21.30 22.38 -4.63
C GLU A 18 -21.22 20.92 -5.08
N SER A 19 -22.29 20.45 -5.73
CA SER A 19 -22.37 19.09 -6.27
C SER A 19 -21.38 18.80 -7.41
N GLU A 20 -20.81 19.84 -8.01
CA GLU A 20 -19.84 19.72 -9.11
C GLU A 20 -18.40 19.48 -8.64
N LEU A 21 -18.13 19.55 -7.33
CA LEU A 21 -16.78 19.30 -6.80
C LEU A 21 -16.34 17.85 -7.00
N LEU A 22 -15.10 17.69 -7.45
CA LEU A 22 -14.45 16.42 -7.75
C LEU A 22 -13.20 16.28 -6.90
N ASP A 23 -13.36 15.75 -5.70
CA ASP A 23 -12.27 15.57 -4.74
C ASP A 23 -11.98 14.09 -4.50
N ILE A 24 -10.69 13.75 -4.45
CA ILE A 24 -10.19 12.41 -4.14
C ILE A 24 -9.42 12.49 -2.83
N TYR A 25 -9.86 11.72 -1.84
CA TYR A 25 -9.22 11.58 -0.55
C TYR A 25 -8.39 10.31 -0.50
N VAL A 26 -7.16 10.39 -0.01
CA VAL A 26 -6.17 9.30 -0.01
C VAL A 26 -5.51 9.13 1.36
N GLU A 27 -4.85 7.99 1.59
CA GLU A 27 -4.27 7.65 2.89
C GLU A 27 -3.01 8.44 3.19
N GLY A 28 -2.18 8.70 2.18
CA GLY A 28 -0.91 9.38 2.37
C GLY A 28 -0.33 10.09 1.15
N PRO A 29 0.86 10.67 1.33
CA PRO A 29 1.49 11.52 0.31
C PRO A 29 1.97 10.73 -0.91
N THR A 30 2.30 9.45 -0.75
CA THR A 30 2.70 8.57 -1.86
C THR A 30 1.52 8.32 -2.80
N ASP A 31 0.36 7.94 -2.26
CA ASP A 31 -0.86 7.69 -3.04
C ASP A 31 -1.27 8.96 -3.77
N LYS A 32 -1.24 10.09 -3.05
CA LYS A 32 -1.49 11.42 -3.62
C LYS A 32 -0.60 11.66 -4.83
N PHE A 33 0.71 11.53 -4.67
CA PHE A 33 1.66 11.74 -5.77
C PHE A 33 1.40 10.82 -6.97
N ILE A 34 1.13 9.53 -6.74
CA ILE A 34 0.90 8.56 -7.81
C ILE A 34 -0.38 8.91 -8.60
N ILE A 35 -1.46 9.25 -7.89
CA ILE A 35 -2.74 9.58 -8.53
C ILE A 35 -2.66 10.95 -9.20
N GLU A 36 -2.02 11.96 -8.59
CA GLU A 36 -1.80 13.28 -9.20
C GLU A 36 -1.06 13.16 -10.53
N ASN A 37 0.06 12.41 -10.55
CA ASN A 37 0.84 12.16 -11.76
C ASN A 37 0.01 11.48 -12.86
N TYR A 38 -0.89 10.56 -12.49
CA TYR A 38 -1.81 9.93 -13.44
C TYR A 38 -2.84 10.91 -14.01
N LEU A 39 -3.50 11.69 -13.16
CA LEU A 39 -4.52 12.65 -13.59
C LEU A 39 -3.94 13.79 -14.42
N GLU A 40 -2.73 14.27 -14.07
CA GLU A 40 -1.99 15.26 -14.86
C GLU A 40 -1.71 14.73 -16.27
N TYR A 41 -1.23 13.48 -16.38
CA TYR A 41 -1.02 12.84 -17.67
C TYR A 41 -2.32 12.70 -18.48
N LYS A 42 -3.47 12.50 -17.82
CA LYS A 42 -4.79 12.47 -18.46
C LYS A 42 -5.39 13.86 -18.75
N ASN A 43 -4.76 14.94 -18.30
CA ASN A 43 -5.31 16.30 -18.31
C ASN A 43 -6.68 16.40 -17.59
N ILE A 44 -6.82 15.68 -16.48
CA ILE A 44 -8.04 15.70 -15.65
C ILE A 44 -7.77 16.54 -14.41
N SER A 45 -8.63 17.53 -14.16
CA SER A 45 -8.54 18.41 -13.00
C SER A 45 -9.43 17.90 -11.87
N LYS A 46 -8.84 17.26 -10.87
CA LYS A 46 -9.48 16.87 -9.60
C LYS A 46 -8.55 17.22 -8.44
N SER A 47 -9.10 17.60 -7.29
CA SER A 47 -8.26 17.85 -6.11
C SER A 47 -7.92 16.53 -5.44
N ILE A 48 -6.66 16.37 -5.01
CA ILE A 48 -6.25 15.20 -4.22
C ILE A 48 -5.82 15.66 -2.82
N ILE A 49 -6.49 15.11 -1.81
CA ILE A 49 -6.40 15.57 -0.42
C ILE A 49 -6.02 14.38 0.45
N GLU A 50 -5.05 14.57 1.35
CA GLU A 50 -4.69 13.55 2.31
C GLU A 50 -5.72 13.55 3.44
N ILE A 51 -6.14 12.37 3.90
CA ILE A 51 -7.13 12.30 4.99
C ILE A 51 -6.65 12.94 6.29
N ASN A 52 -5.33 13.07 6.47
CA ASN A 52 -4.75 13.77 7.61
C ASN A 52 -5.00 15.28 7.61
N ASP A 53 -5.34 15.85 6.46
CA ASP A 53 -5.74 17.25 6.31
C ASP A 53 -7.19 17.50 6.75
N VAL A 54 -7.95 16.46 7.09
CA VAL A 54 -9.32 16.54 7.60
C VAL A 54 -9.33 16.30 9.11
N ASP A 55 -10.08 17.14 9.83
CA ASP A 55 -10.32 16.92 11.26
C ASP A 55 -11.56 16.02 11.46
N LEU A 56 -11.32 14.81 11.98
CA LEU A 56 -12.35 13.84 12.31
C LEU A 56 -12.45 13.57 13.82
N PHE A 57 -11.81 14.38 14.66
CA PHE A 57 -11.69 14.13 16.10
C PHE A 57 -13.06 13.96 16.79
N LEU A 58 -14.04 14.78 16.43
CA LEU A 58 -15.39 14.75 17.00
C LEU A 58 -16.18 13.47 16.67
N PHE A 59 -15.73 12.67 15.71
CA PHE A 59 -16.41 11.46 15.23
C PHE A 59 -15.80 10.16 15.75
N GLN A 60 -14.73 10.24 16.55
CA GLN A 60 -14.05 9.06 17.11
C GLN A 60 -14.98 8.19 17.96
N GLU A 61 -15.78 8.80 18.83
CA GLU A 61 -16.72 8.07 19.69
C GLU A 61 -17.86 7.42 18.89
N LYS A 62 -18.27 8.07 17.79
CA LYS A 62 -19.35 7.57 16.92
C LYS A 62 -18.93 6.31 16.16
N TYR A 63 -17.68 6.25 15.71
CA TYR A 63 -17.14 5.12 14.94
C TYR A 63 -16.11 4.34 15.76
N ALA A 64 -16.51 3.87 16.94
CA ALA A 64 -15.65 3.15 17.87
C ALA A 64 -15.15 1.78 17.34
N ASP A 65 -15.69 1.29 16.22
CA ASP A 65 -15.21 0.11 15.51
C ASP A 65 -13.94 0.37 14.67
N LEU A 66 -13.59 1.64 14.45
CA LEU A 66 -12.49 2.09 13.59
C LEU A 66 -11.31 2.62 14.42
N ASP A 67 -10.08 2.38 13.96
CA ASP A 67 -8.86 2.91 14.56
C ASP A 67 -8.46 4.24 13.91
N PHE A 68 -8.72 5.36 14.58
CA PHE A 68 -8.38 6.70 14.06
C PHE A 68 -6.86 7.01 14.06
N HIS A 69 -5.99 6.06 14.40
CA HIS A 69 -4.56 6.14 14.05
C HIS A 69 -4.27 5.62 12.64
N SER A 70 -5.13 4.77 12.09
CA SER A 70 -5.08 4.25 10.72
C SER A 70 -5.67 5.26 9.73
N ASN A 71 -4.93 5.63 8.70
CA ASN A 71 -5.43 6.56 7.67
C ASN A 71 -6.54 5.92 6.82
N LYS A 72 -6.43 4.62 6.54
CA LYS A 72 -7.50 3.81 5.97
C LYS A 72 -8.80 3.90 6.77
N ASP A 73 -8.74 3.68 8.08
CA ASP A 73 -9.92 3.70 8.94
C ASP A 73 -10.52 5.12 9.01
N LYS A 74 -9.69 6.17 8.98
CA LYS A 74 -10.17 7.56 8.84
C LYS A 74 -10.90 7.80 7.53
N LEU A 75 -10.42 7.27 6.41
CA LEU A 75 -11.09 7.39 5.11
C LEU A 75 -12.42 6.64 5.09
N ILE A 76 -12.45 5.45 5.69
CA ILE A 76 -13.68 4.68 5.88
C ILE A 76 -14.68 5.51 6.72
N ALA A 77 -14.25 6.03 7.87
CA ALA A 77 -15.08 6.91 8.70
C ALA A 77 -15.61 8.12 7.91
N PHE A 78 -14.73 8.78 7.17
CA PHE A 78 -15.11 9.93 6.34
C PHE A 78 -16.11 9.55 5.24
N SER A 79 -15.94 8.41 4.58
CA SER A 79 -16.88 7.90 3.58
C SER A 79 -18.27 7.59 4.18
N ARG A 80 -18.32 7.06 5.42
CA ARG A 80 -19.57 6.86 6.17
C ARG A 80 -20.25 8.20 6.47
N ILE A 81 -19.49 9.20 6.92
CA ILE A 81 -20.00 10.56 7.20
C ILE A 81 -20.63 11.17 5.94
N LEU A 82 -19.94 11.11 4.80
CA LEU A 82 -20.47 11.62 3.52
C LEU A 82 -21.77 10.91 3.12
N ASN A 83 -21.84 9.60 3.33
CA ASN A 83 -23.01 8.77 3.03
C ASN A 83 -24.21 9.07 3.93
N GLU A 84 -23.99 9.20 5.23
CA GLU A 84 -25.05 9.55 6.18
C GLU A 84 -25.62 10.96 5.92
N ASN A 85 -24.79 11.89 5.45
CA ASN A 85 -25.23 13.24 5.07
C ASN A 85 -25.80 13.30 3.64
N SER A 86 -25.95 12.17 2.95
CA SER A 86 -26.54 12.08 1.61
C SER A 86 -25.88 13.01 0.59
N ILE A 87 -24.56 13.18 0.69
CA ILE A 87 -23.78 14.01 -0.25
C ILE A 87 -23.93 13.47 -1.68
N GLN A 88 -24.09 14.37 -2.65
CA GLN A 88 -24.22 14.00 -4.07
C GLN A 88 -23.01 14.37 -4.93
N SER A 89 -22.04 15.12 -4.38
CA SER A 89 -20.78 15.42 -5.07
C SER A 89 -20.01 14.14 -5.39
N ASN A 90 -19.28 14.14 -6.50
CA ASN A 90 -18.47 13.00 -6.94
C ASN A 90 -17.14 12.96 -6.18
N ILE A 91 -17.22 12.60 -4.90
CA ILE A 91 -16.09 12.45 -4.00
C ILE A 91 -15.68 10.97 -3.96
N LYS A 92 -14.38 10.70 -3.91
CA LYS A 92 -13.85 9.34 -3.78
C LYS A 92 -12.85 9.26 -2.63
N CYS A 93 -13.07 8.33 -1.71
CA CYS A 93 -12.13 7.93 -0.66
C CYS A 93 -11.41 6.67 -1.15
N VAL A 94 -10.13 6.81 -1.53
CA VAL A 94 -9.32 5.70 -2.02
C VAL A 94 -8.59 5.04 -0.86
N VAL A 95 -8.88 3.78 -0.61
CA VAL A 95 -8.25 2.99 0.45
C VAL A 95 -7.48 1.80 -0.12
N ASP A 96 -6.34 1.50 0.48
CA ASP A 96 -5.60 0.29 0.21
C ASP A 96 -6.42 -0.92 0.66
N ARG A 97 -6.44 -1.98 -0.16
CA ARG A 97 -7.16 -3.21 0.19
C ARG A 97 -6.52 -3.92 1.37
N ASP A 98 -5.20 -3.82 1.54
CA ASP A 98 -4.40 -4.56 2.51
C ASP A 98 -4.78 -6.05 2.52
N PHE A 99 -5.51 -6.46 3.56
CA PHE A 99 -5.99 -7.80 3.84
C PHE A 99 -7.51 -7.94 3.65
N ASP A 100 -8.21 -6.87 3.29
CA ASP A 100 -9.66 -6.91 3.07
C ASP A 100 -9.97 -7.75 1.83
N GLY A 101 -11.06 -8.51 1.89
CA GLY A 101 -11.37 -9.60 0.97
C GLY A 101 -10.62 -10.91 1.28
N ILE A 102 -9.59 -10.89 2.13
CA ILE A 102 -8.89 -12.09 2.63
C ILE A 102 -9.25 -12.37 4.09
N LEU A 103 -9.07 -11.39 4.98
CA LEU A 103 -9.36 -11.47 6.40
C LEU A 103 -10.71 -10.87 6.79
N PHE A 104 -11.10 -9.78 6.13
CA PHE A 104 -12.28 -9.00 6.47
C PHE A 104 -13.14 -8.81 5.23
N GLU A 105 -14.43 -8.56 5.43
CA GLU A 105 -15.29 -8.15 4.32
C GLU A 105 -14.93 -6.73 3.88
N LEU A 106 -15.12 -6.45 2.59
CA LEU A 106 -14.96 -5.10 2.06
C LEU A 106 -16.14 -4.25 2.50
N GLU A 107 -15.86 -3.08 3.04
CA GLU A 107 -16.90 -2.09 3.26
C GLU A 107 -17.40 -1.57 1.90
N ASN A 108 -18.69 -1.30 1.78
CA ASN A 108 -19.25 -0.85 0.53
C ASN A 108 -20.15 0.37 0.73
N ASN A 109 -19.72 1.50 0.18
CA ASN A 109 -20.52 2.69 0.02
C ASN A 109 -20.06 3.44 -1.24
N GLN A 110 -20.86 4.38 -1.73
CA GLN A 110 -20.63 5.03 -3.03
C GLN A 110 -19.37 5.91 -3.10
N PHE A 111 -18.82 6.33 -1.96
CA PHE A 111 -17.63 7.16 -1.88
C PHE A 111 -16.36 6.33 -1.75
N LEU A 112 -16.45 5.12 -1.19
CA LEU A 112 -15.30 4.28 -0.93
C LEU A 112 -14.86 3.52 -2.19
N VAL A 113 -13.58 3.63 -2.52
CA VAL A 113 -12.96 2.90 -3.63
C VAL A 113 -11.72 2.19 -3.11
N TYR A 114 -11.69 0.86 -3.23
CA TYR A 114 -10.51 0.09 -2.88
C TYR A 114 -9.53 0.03 -4.04
N THR A 115 -8.24 -0.03 -3.73
CA THR A 115 -7.23 -0.49 -4.69
C THR A 115 -7.61 -1.87 -5.24
N ASP A 116 -7.30 -2.13 -6.52
CA ASP A 116 -7.51 -3.42 -7.19
C ASP A 116 -6.69 -4.55 -6.55
N PHE A 117 -5.57 -4.17 -5.93
CA PHE A 117 -4.55 -5.01 -5.31
C PHE A 117 -4.39 -4.65 -3.83
N SER A 118 -3.38 -5.18 -3.12
CA SER A 118 -3.22 -4.92 -1.68
C SER A 118 -2.89 -3.46 -1.35
N CYS A 119 -2.16 -2.75 -2.21
CA CYS A 119 -1.85 -1.32 -2.00
C CYS A 119 -1.58 -0.57 -3.31
N ILE A 120 -1.48 0.76 -3.26
CA ILE A 120 -1.17 1.60 -4.43
C ILE A 120 0.18 1.26 -5.09
N GLU A 121 1.20 0.87 -4.34
CA GLU A 121 2.51 0.52 -4.94
C GLU A 121 2.45 -0.82 -5.69
N SER A 122 1.41 -1.62 -5.48
CA SER A 122 1.20 -2.89 -6.20
C SER A 122 1.03 -2.69 -7.70
N TYR A 123 0.51 -1.53 -8.14
CA TYR A 123 0.45 -1.18 -9.56
C TYR A 123 1.84 -1.00 -10.17
N LEU A 124 2.84 -0.70 -9.34
CA LEU A 124 4.23 -0.48 -9.77
C LEU A 124 5.01 -1.79 -9.90
N MET A 125 4.47 -2.89 -9.38
CA MET A 125 5.05 -4.23 -9.47
C MET A 125 4.77 -4.86 -10.85
N CYS A 126 5.29 -4.21 -11.90
CA CYS A 126 5.15 -4.68 -13.27
C CYS A 126 6.44 -4.50 -14.07
N LYS A 127 6.56 -5.25 -15.17
CA LYS A 127 7.75 -5.23 -16.03
C LYS A 127 8.11 -3.82 -16.50
N ASN A 128 7.13 -2.98 -16.85
CA ASN A 128 7.37 -1.69 -17.48
C ASN A 128 8.07 -0.71 -16.52
N HIS A 129 7.57 -0.58 -15.29
CA HIS A 129 8.17 0.28 -14.27
C HIS A 129 9.53 -0.24 -13.80
N ILE A 130 9.65 -1.56 -13.55
CA ILE A 130 10.92 -2.16 -13.13
C ILE A 130 11.98 -2.07 -14.25
N ASP A 131 11.62 -2.32 -15.51
CA ASP A 131 12.55 -2.18 -16.63
C ASP A 131 13.13 -0.76 -16.70
N LYS A 132 12.30 0.26 -16.48
CA LYS A 132 12.73 1.66 -16.57
C LYS A 132 13.80 1.99 -15.53
N ILE A 133 13.59 1.59 -14.26
CA ILE A 133 14.58 1.85 -13.21
C ILE A 133 15.87 1.03 -13.41
N LEU A 134 15.77 -0.24 -13.83
CA LEU A 134 16.94 -1.09 -14.05
C LEU A 134 17.78 -0.64 -15.26
N LYS A 135 17.11 -0.28 -16.37
CA LYS A 135 17.78 0.12 -17.63
C LYS A 135 18.32 1.55 -17.57
N PHE A 136 17.53 2.50 -17.09
CA PHE A 136 17.90 3.93 -17.16
C PHE A 136 18.43 4.48 -15.84
N GLY A 137 17.82 4.08 -14.71
CA GLY A 137 18.24 4.52 -13.39
C GLY A 137 19.58 3.92 -12.98
N ILE A 138 19.66 2.58 -12.95
CA ILE A 138 20.86 1.85 -12.50
C ILE A 138 21.89 1.68 -13.62
N LYS A 139 21.42 1.52 -14.87
CA LYS A 139 22.20 1.27 -16.09
C LYS A 139 22.93 -0.06 -16.11
N ASN A 140 22.74 -0.83 -17.18
CA ASN A 140 23.39 -2.14 -17.39
C ASN A 140 23.21 -3.08 -16.19
N PHE A 141 22.01 -3.12 -15.60
CA PHE A 141 21.70 -4.08 -14.55
C PHE A 141 21.76 -5.51 -15.13
N PRO A 142 22.39 -6.48 -14.46
CA PRO A 142 22.72 -7.77 -15.07
C PRO A 142 21.53 -8.73 -15.22
N HIS A 143 20.39 -8.42 -14.60
CA HIS A 143 19.21 -9.28 -14.62
C HIS A 143 18.01 -8.58 -15.26
N GLU A 144 17.18 -9.36 -15.95
CA GLU A 144 15.93 -8.87 -16.53
C GLU A 144 14.89 -8.57 -15.45
N SER A 145 14.04 -7.56 -15.67
CA SER A 145 12.98 -7.17 -14.73
C SER A 145 12.05 -8.32 -14.33
N LYS A 146 11.70 -9.21 -15.26
CA LYS A 146 10.87 -10.39 -14.97
C LYS A 146 11.53 -11.29 -13.93
N TYR A 147 12.83 -11.53 -14.07
CA TYR A 147 13.61 -12.32 -13.12
C TYR A 147 13.67 -11.61 -11.75
N VAL A 148 13.98 -10.31 -11.74
CA VAL A 148 13.99 -9.51 -10.51
C VAL A 148 12.64 -9.58 -9.79
N LEU A 149 11.55 -9.38 -10.53
CA LEU A 149 10.18 -9.47 -9.99
C LEU A 149 9.92 -10.84 -9.36
N THR A 150 10.27 -11.94 -10.03
CA THR A 150 10.10 -13.29 -9.49
C THR A 150 10.88 -13.48 -8.19
N GLU A 151 12.13 -13.04 -8.13
CA GLU A 151 13.00 -13.22 -6.96
C GLU A 151 12.55 -12.38 -5.76
N ILE A 152 12.06 -11.15 -5.96
CA ILE A 152 11.54 -10.34 -4.84
C ILE A 152 10.13 -10.79 -4.41
N SER A 153 9.33 -11.36 -5.33
CA SER A 153 7.96 -11.80 -5.04
C SER A 153 7.88 -12.84 -3.95
N SER A 154 8.81 -13.81 -3.95
CA SER A 154 8.82 -14.89 -2.94
C SER A 154 8.96 -14.32 -1.53
N VAL A 155 9.86 -13.36 -1.34
CA VAL A 155 10.08 -12.69 -0.04
C VAL A 155 8.88 -11.85 0.36
N LEU A 156 8.27 -11.12 -0.58
CA LEU A 156 7.15 -10.23 -0.29
C LEU A 156 5.91 -11.00 0.19
N CYS A 157 5.60 -12.12 -0.44
CA CYS A 157 4.52 -13.02 -0.02
C CYS A 157 4.70 -13.47 1.44
N GLU A 158 5.90 -13.93 1.78
CA GLU A 158 6.23 -14.42 3.12
C GLU A 158 6.15 -13.30 4.18
N LEU A 159 6.66 -12.10 3.87
CA LEU A 159 6.52 -10.93 4.74
C LEU A 159 5.06 -10.50 4.92
N PHE A 160 4.27 -10.57 3.84
CA PHE A 160 2.85 -10.24 3.86
C PHE A 160 2.06 -11.19 4.80
N ILE A 161 2.39 -12.48 4.80
CA ILE A 161 1.81 -13.45 5.74
C ILE A 161 2.09 -13.06 7.20
N ILE A 162 3.32 -12.64 7.53
CA ILE A 162 3.64 -12.20 8.90
C ILE A 162 2.83 -10.96 9.30
N ARG A 163 2.66 -10.00 8.39
CA ARG A 163 1.82 -8.82 8.64
C ARG A 163 0.36 -9.21 8.84
N MET A 164 -0.12 -10.16 8.05
CA MET A 164 -1.49 -10.69 8.14
C MET A 164 -1.73 -11.40 9.48
N ILE A 165 -0.76 -12.17 10.00
CA ILE A 165 -0.79 -12.72 11.36
C ILE A 165 -0.93 -11.60 12.39
N ASN A 166 -0.08 -10.57 12.29
CA ASN A 166 -0.07 -9.45 13.22
C ASN A 166 -1.43 -8.72 13.25
N LYS A 167 -2.07 -8.54 12.08
CA LYS A 167 -3.40 -7.94 11.94
C LYS A 167 -4.52 -8.87 12.44
N HIS A 168 -4.53 -10.13 12.02
CA HIS A 168 -5.58 -11.10 12.37
C HIS A 168 -5.72 -11.28 13.88
N PHE A 169 -4.60 -11.44 14.58
CA PHE A 169 -4.59 -11.62 16.03
C PHE A 169 -4.62 -10.30 16.82
N LYS A 170 -4.73 -9.15 16.13
CA LYS A 170 -4.73 -7.80 16.73
C LYS A 170 -3.55 -7.59 17.69
N PHE A 171 -2.39 -8.12 17.29
CA PHE A 171 -1.18 -8.11 18.10
C PHE A 171 -0.55 -6.72 18.18
N ASN A 172 -0.60 -5.95 17.09
CA ASN A 172 0.03 -4.63 16.97
C ASN A 172 1.52 -4.65 17.34
N PHE A 173 2.19 -5.75 17.02
CA PHE A 173 3.59 -5.97 17.38
C PHE A 173 4.55 -5.43 16.33
N SER A 174 5.79 -5.19 16.76
CA SER A 174 6.89 -4.88 15.87
C SER A 174 7.33 -6.13 15.09
N LEU A 175 7.65 -5.92 13.82
CA LEU A 175 8.23 -6.96 12.96
C LEU A 175 9.74 -7.06 13.20
N PRO A 176 10.34 -8.25 13.05
CA PRO A 176 11.79 -8.39 13.08
C PRO A 176 12.47 -7.58 11.97
N GLN A 177 13.76 -7.27 12.14
CA GLN A 177 14.56 -6.69 11.07
C GLN A 177 14.71 -7.70 9.92
N LYS A 178 14.50 -7.23 8.69
CA LYS A 178 14.40 -8.08 7.50
C LYS A 178 15.78 -8.41 6.92
N GLU A 179 16.72 -7.48 7.04
CA GLU A 179 18.02 -7.50 6.34
C GLU A 179 18.88 -8.71 6.70
N SER A 180 18.77 -9.22 7.93
CA SER A 180 19.50 -10.40 8.39
C SER A 180 18.90 -11.74 7.90
N HIS A 181 17.69 -11.72 7.34
CA HIS A 181 16.95 -12.92 6.93
C HIS A 181 16.77 -13.04 5.42
N ILE A 182 17.14 -12.00 4.67
CA ILE A 182 17.09 -11.97 3.22
C ILE A 182 18.51 -12.15 2.68
N ILE A 183 18.72 -13.28 2.00
CA ILE A 183 20.00 -13.60 1.37
C ILE A 183 19.84 -13.41 -0.13
N ILE A 184 20.56 -12.43 -0.68
CA ILE A 184 20.65 -12.17 -2.12
C ILE A 184 22.03 -12.56 -2.61
N ASP A 185 22.09 -13.58 -3.47
CA ASP A 185 23.33 -13.99 -4.12
C ASP A 185 23.73 -12.96 -5.19
N LYS A 186 24.90 -12.35 -5.00
CA LYS A 186 25.36 -11.24 -5.84
C LYS A 186 25.57 -11.61 -7.31
N LYS A 187 25.87 -12.88 -7.62
CA LYS A 187 26.22 -13.32 -8.98
C LYS A 187 24.99 -13.78 -9.75
N THR A 188 24.14 -14.56 -9.09
CA THR A 188 22.97 -15.19 -9.69
C THR A 188 21.72 -14.32 -9.58
N GLY A 189 21.66 -13.41 -8.60
CA GLY A 189 20.46 -12.66 -8.31
C GLY A 189 19.41 -13.46 -7.56
N LYS A 190 19.72 -14.68 -7.12
CA LYS A 190 18.77 -15.51 -6.37
C LYS A 190 18.52 -14.90 -4.99
N CYS A 191 17.25 -14.74 -4.65
CA CYS A 191 16.79 -14.26 -3.36
C CYS A 191 16.26 -15.45 -2.54
N THR A 192 16.73 -15.57 -1.31
CA THR A 192 16.28 -16.61 -0.38
C THR A 192 15.86 -15.95 0.92
N PHE A 193 14.67 -16.31 1.40
CA PHE A 193 14.15 -15.91 2.70
C PHE A 193 13.82 -17.17 3.50
N ASN A 194 14.20 -17.18 4.77
CA ASN A 194 13.89 -18.29 5.66
C ASN A 194 12.67 -17.91 6.50
N PHE A 195 11.48 -18.21 5.97
CA PHE A 195 10.21 -17.90 6.63
C PHE A 195 10.11 -18.50 8.03
N ASP A 196 10.47 -19.77 8.20
CA ASP A 196 10.37 -20.45 9.50
C ASP A 196 11.22 -19.75 10.57
N ASN A 197 12.46 -19.39 10.23
CA ASN A 197 13.35 -18.67 11.14
C ASN A 197 12.78 -17.27 11.46
N TYR A 198 12.32 -16.55 10.44
CA TYR A 198 11.74 -15.22 10.63
C TYR A 198 10.46 -15.25 11.48
N LEU A 199 9.62 -16.26 11.30
CA LEU A 199 8.42 -16.50 12.10
C LEU A 199 8.79 -16.82 13.56
N GLU A 200 9.77 -17.70 13.79
CA GLU A 200 10.26 -17.97 15.14
C GLU A 200 10.80 -16.70 15.81
N LEU A 201 11.53 -15.86 15.07
CA LEU A 201 12.03 -14.60 15.58
C LEU A 201 10.89 -13.66 15.95
N PHE A 202 9.88 -13.50 15.07
CA PHE A 202 8.67 -12.72 15.36
C PHE A 202 7.98 -13.21 16.64
N ILE A 203 7.85 -14.52 16.82
CA ILE A 203 7.25 -15.12 18.03
C ILE A 203 8.10 -14.81 19.28
N ASN A 204 9.42 -14.92 19.16
CA ASN A 204 10.35 -14.76 20.29
C ASN A 204 10.45 -13.30 20.75
N ILE A 205 10.64 -12.34 19.83
CA ILE A 205 10.77 -10.92 20.20
C ILE A 205 9.49 -10.39 20.85
N ASN A 206 8.34 -10.92 20.43
CA ASN A 206 7.03 -10.52 20.94
C ASN A 206 6.53 -11.41 22.10
N LYS A 207 7.34 -12.38 22.55
CA LYS A 207 7.06 -13.26 23.70
C LYS A 207 5.73 -14.03 23.60
N ILE A 208 5.30 -14.39 22.39
CA ILE A 208 4.02 -15.07 22.10
C ILE A 208 4.18 -16.56 21.80
N ARG A 209 5.17 -17.21 22.41
CA ARG A 209 5.47 -18.65 22.18
C ARG A 209 4.28 -19.56 22.50
N ASN A 210 3.44 -19.17 23.46
CA ASN A 210 2.20 -19.86 23.80
C ASN A 210 1.15 -19.85 22.66
N ARG A 211 1.20 -18.87 21.75
CA ARG A 211 0.29 -18.74 20.60
C ARG A 211 0.82 -19.42 19.34
N LYS A 212 2.03 -19.99 19.36
CA LYS A 212 2.69 -20.57 18.17
C LYS A 212 1.81 -21.58 17.42
N LYS A 213 1.11 -22.46 18.16
CA LYS A 213 0.24 -23.46 17.55
C LYS A 213 -0.89 -22.82 16.74
N GLU A 214 -1.59 -21.85 17.34
CA GLU A 214 -2.69 -21.12 16.70
C GLU A 214 -2.19 -20.33 15.48
N ILE A 215 -0.99 -19.76 15.54
CA ILE A 215 -0.39 -19.04 14.41
C ILE A 215 -0.12 -19.99 13.23
N LEU A 216 0.43 -21.18 13.49
CA LEU A 216 0.68 -22.17 12.45
C LEU A 216 -0.62 -22.69 11.84
N GLU A 217 -1.63 -22.99 12.66
CA GLU A 217 -2.96 -23.38 12.20
C GLU A 217 -3.60 -22.29 11.31
N PHE A 218 -3.43 -21.01 11.69
CA PHE A 218 -3.89 -19.89 10.88
C PHE A 218 -3.18 -19.80 9.52
N ILE A 219 -1.85 -19.99 9.48
CA ILE A 219 -1.07 -19.99 8.23
C ILE A 219 -1.58 -21.08 7.27
N GLU A 220 -1.81 -22.29 7.77
CA GLU A 220 -2.34 -23.40 6.97
C GLU A 220 -3.73 -23.10 6.39
N ILE A 221 -4.58 -22.43 7.16
CA ILE A 221 -5.94 -22.06 6.72
C ILE A 221 -5.91 -20.92 5.71
N ILE A 222 -5.04 -19.92 5.89
CA ILE A 222 -5.08 -18.69 5.11
C ILE A 222 -4.33 -18.83 3.78
N THR A 223 -3.22 -19.56 3.74
CA THR A 223 -2.36 -19.67 2.54
C THR A 223 -3.13 -20.08 1.28
N PRO A 224 -4.05 -21.06 1.31
CA PRO A 224 -4.84 -21.43 0.13
C PRO A 224 -5.86 -20.37 -0.32
N ARG A 225 -6.20 -19.39 0.53
CA ARG A 225 -7.15 -18.31 0.23
C ARG A 225 -6.48 -17.09 -0.38
N ILE A 226 -5.15 -16.99 -0.30
CA ILE A 226 -4.40 -15.86 -0.83
C ILE A 226 -4.42 -15.93 -2.36
N PRO A 227 -4.82 -14.86 -3.09
CA PRO A 227 -4.82 -14.86 -4.55
C PRO A 227 -3.41 -15.03 -5.11
N ASN A 228 -3.22 -15.89 -6.12
CA ASN A 228 -1.89 -16.21 -6.68
C ASN A 228 -1.11 -15.01 -7.26
N ASP A 229 -1.78 -13.91 -7.61
CA ASP A 229 -1.11 -12.71 -8.10
C ASP A 229 -0.44 -11.97 -6.94
N ILE A 230 0.89 -11.82 -7.00
CA ILE A 230 1.73 -11.22 -5.96
C ILE A 230 1.30 -9.81 -5.57
N ARG A 231 0.64 -9.08 -6.47
CA ARG A 231 0.11 -7.74 -6.19
C ARG A 231 -0.95 -7.76 -5.10
N PHE A 232 -1.59 -8.91 -4.82
CA PHE A 232 -2.49 -9.08 -3.67
C PHE A 232 -1.76 -9.49 -2.39
N GLN A 233 -0.46 -9.73 -2.44
CA GLN A 233 0.31 -10.35 -1.36
C GLN A 233 1.58 -9.55 -1.03
N MET A 234 1.48 -8.23 -1.08
CA MET A 234 2.59 -7.35 -0.74
C MET A 234 2.14 -6.15 0.06
N ASN A 235 3.06 -5.59 0.83
CA ASN A 235 2.93 -4.25 1.39
C ASN A 235 3.85 -3.31 0.59
N GLY A 236 3.38 -2.09 0.31
CA GLY A 236 4.11 -1.14 -0.52
C GLY A 236 5.51 -0.81 -0.02
N HIS A 237 5.63 -0.51 1.28
CA HIS A 237 6.93 -0.25 1.90
C HIS A 237 7.87 -1.46 1.84
N ASP A 238 7.35 -2.67 2.04
CA ASP A 238 8.15 -3.90 1.91
C ASP A 238 8.63 -4.07 0.48
N PHE A 239 7.77 -3.82 -0.52
CA PHE A 239 8.14 -3.91 -1.93
C PHE A 239 9.30 -2.97 -2.28
N ILE A 240 9.21 -1.69 -1.92
CA ILE A 240 10.29 -0.72 -2.18
C ILE A 240 11.58 -1.13 -1.45
N GLU A 241 11.46 -1.59 -0.22
CA GLU A 241 12.60 -2.06 0.59
C GLU A 241 13.33 -3.24 -0.02
N ILE A 242 12.59 -4.27 -0.40
CA ILE A 242 13.16 -5.49 -0.95
C ILE A 242 13.74 -5.20 -2.34
N LEU A 243 13.04 -4.42 -3.16
CA LEU A 243 13.54 -3.99 -4.46
C LEU A 243 14.84 -3.19 -4.33
N PHE A 244 14.90 -2.23 -3.41
CA PHE A 244 16.13 -1.47 -3.14
C PHE A 244 17.26 -2.39 -2.66
N SER A 245 16.99 -3.27 -1.70
CA SER A 245 17.99 -4.20 -1.14
C SER A 245 18.55 -5.13 -2.21
N TYR A 246 17.67 -5.65 -3.08
CA TYR A 246 18.03 -6.46 -4.23
C TYR A 246 18.96 -5.72 -5.18
N ILE A 247 18.55 -4.54 -5.65
CA ILE A 247 19.35 -3.72 -6.56
C ILE A 247 20.68 -3.34 -5.91
N ASN A 248 20.66 -2.94 -4.64
CA ASN A 248 21.84 -2.52 -3.90
C ASN A 248 22.88 -3.63 -3.77
N LYS A 249 22.44 -4.86 -3.50
CA LYS A 249 23.33 -6.01 -3.39
C LYS A 249 23.97 -6.39 -4.72
N ILE A 250 23.17 -6.38 -5.79
CA ILE A 250 23.62 -6.79 -7.13
C ILE A 250 24.48 -5.71 -7.76
N LYS A 251 23.92 -4.51 -7.91
CA LYS A 251 24.56 -3.39 -8.58
C LYS A 251 23.91 -2.05 -8.22
N ASN A 252 24.59 -1.28 -7.38
CA ASN A 252 24.25 0.13 -7.11
C ASN A 252 25.42 1.05 -7.44
N THR A 253 25.75 1.13 -8.72
CA THR A 253 26.85 1.97 -9.24
C THR A 253 26.60 3.47 -9.10
N VAL A 254 25.35 3.86 -8.88
CA VAL A 254 24.91 5.26 -8.73
C VAL A 254 24.83 5.70 -7.26
N ASN A 255 25.22 4.83 -6.31
CA ASN A 255 25.21 5.09 -4.87
C ASN A 255 23.85 5.59 -4.34
N PHE A 256 22.75 5.02 -4.84
CA PHE A 256 21.44 5.29 -4.27
C PHE A 256 21.41 4.93 -2.79
N ARG A 257 20.79 5.82 -2.01
CA ARG A 257 20.28 5.52 -0.67
C ARG A 257 18.81 5.18 -0.78
N ARG A 258 18.25 4.49 0.20
CA ARG A 258 16.84 4.03 0.21
C ARG A 258 15.87 5.17 -0.13
N ASP A 259 15.96 6.29 0.59
CA ASP A 259 15.02 7.41 0.42
C ASP A 259 15.10 8.04 -0.99
N ASN A 260 16.32 8.15 -1.54
CA ASN A 260 16.51 8.71 -2.88
C ASN A 260 16.11 7.69 -3.96
N PHE A 261 16.30 6.40 -3.71
CA PHE A 261 15.83 5.34 -4.59
C PHE A 261 14.32 5.36 -4.70
N GLU A 262 13.62 5.40 -3.56
CA GLU A 262 12.16 5.43 -3.50
C GLU A 262 11.59 6.61 -4.31
N ARG A 263 12.07 7.83 -4.05
CA ARG A 263 11.67 9.02 -4.82
C ARG A 263 11.95 8.88 -6.31
N THR A 264 13.13 8.36 -6.67
CA THR A 264 13.49 8.15 -8.08
C THR A 264 12.61 7.09 -8.73
N PHE A 265 12.24 6.05 -7.98
CA PHE A 265 11.36 5.00 -8.45
C PHE A 265 9.96 5.55 -8.72
N TYR A 266 9.40 6.37 -7.82
CA TYR A 266 8.12 7.03 -8.05
C TYR A 266 8.17 8.03 -9.22
N LEU A 267 9.26 8.78 -9.38
CA LEU A 267 9.46 9.62 -10.58
C LEU A 267 9.59 8.81 -11.87
N SER A 268 9.99 7.54 -11.77
CA SER A 268 10.11 6.66 -12.93
C SER A 268 8.77 6.05 -13.35
N ILE A 269 7.70 6.24 -12.59
CA ILE A 269 6.36 5.74 -12.94
C ILE A 269 5.96 6.21 -14.34
N GLN A 270 5.26 5.33 -15.04
CA GLN A 270 4.76 5.56 -16.40
C GLN A 270 3.23 5.60 -16.34
N PRO A 271 2.61 6.79 -16.20
CA PRO A 271 1.19 6.90 -15.87
C PRO A 271 0.28 6.27 -16.94
N ASN A 272 0.73 6.20 -18.19
CA ASN A 272 0.01 5.51 -19.28
C ASN A 272 -0.27 4.02 -18.99
N HIS A 273 0.55 3.35 -18.19
CA HIS A 273 0.30 1.94 -17.82
C HIS A 273 -0.70 1.79 -16.68
N LEU A 274 -0.95 2.85 -15.91
CA LEU A 274 -1.92 2.82 -14.82
C LEU A 274 -3.35 2.73 -15.36
N GLU A 275 -3.60 3.22 -16.57
CA GLU A 275 -4.89 3.12 -17.28
C GLU A 275 -5.40 1.69 -17.47
N GLU A 276 -4.51 0.70 -17.41
CA GLU A 276 -4.88 -0.70 -17.59
C GLU A 276 -5.76 -1.20 -16.44
N TYR A 277 -5.66 -0.56 -15.27
CA TYR A 277 -6.27 -0.96 -14.01
C TYR A 277 -7.60 -0.26 -13.73
N ASN A 278 -8.46 -0.92 -12.96
CA ASN A 278 -9.83 -0.47 -12.75
C ASN A 278 -9.91 0.73 -11.80
N LEU A 279 -9.07 0.79 -10.76
CA LEU A 279 -8.97 1.97 -9.89
C LEU A 279 -8.78 3.24 -10.72
N PHE A 280 -7.76 3.27 -11.58
CA PHE A 280 -7.41 4.47 -12.34
C PHE A 280 -8.44 4.82 -13.42
N LYS A 281 -9.22 3.86 -13.91
CA LYS A 281 -10.39 4.13 -14.76
C LYS A 281 -11.47 4.85 -13.97
N ILE A 282 -11.84 4.34 -12.80
CA ILE A 282 -12.81 4.97 -11.89
C ILE A 282 -12.38 6.38 -11.52
N LEU A 283 -11.09 6.59 -11.22
CA LEU A 283 -10.58 7.91 -10.84
C LEU A 283 -10.54 8.90 -12.02
N SER A 284 -10.55 8.41 -13.26
CA SER A 284 -10.59 9.25 -14.46
C SER A 284 -11.99 9.60 -14.97
N GLU A 285 -13.03 8.98 -14.42
CA GLU A 285 -14.44 9.30 -14.71
C GLU A 285 -14.90 10.52 -13.92
#